data_AF-A0A7Y3NJM3-F1
#
_entry.id   AF-A0A7Y3NJM3-F1
#
_cell.length_a   1.000
_cell.length_b   1.000
_cell.length_c   1.000
_cell.angle_alpha   90.00
_cell.angle_beta   90.00
_cell.angle_gamma   90.00
#
_symmetry.space_group_name_H-M   'P 1'
#
loop_
_entity.id
_entity.type
_entity.pdbx_description
1 polymer ?
#
loop_
_entity_poly.entity_id
_entity_poly.type
_entity_poly.pdbx_seq_one_letter_code
_entity_poly.pdbx_strand_id
1 'polypeptide(L)'
;MSSKPHQAIHYFFPLVMLGATLPAYAKENLSSWKLPAVQIPKDNLQSTSKIALGKQLVFDMRLSKNESMSCASCHLPAAGGGSLTPRAFGHGGELGRWAPSWNNSGYYTSQFWDGRAASLEEQTGCLAGHMGPITAPGEMATSMDEVVAKLNAIPTYKKQFNNVFGSDVTPEAIAKAIAAFERTLVARKAPFQRLRLGRDREASHDLNRLLDESG
;
A
#
# COMPACT_ATOMS: atom_id res chain seq x y z
N MET A 1 -56.05 -43.63 -54.61
CA MET A 1 -54.89 -43.16 -53.83
C MET A 1 -54.43 -41.83 -54.43
N SER A 2 -54.72 -40.72 -53.76
CA SER A 2 -54.33 -39.36 -54.16
C SER A 2 -53.61 -38.74 -52.97
N SER A 3 -52.28 -38.62 -53.07
CA SER A 3 -51.43 -37.99 -52.07
C SER A 3 -51.51 -36.47 -52.22
N LYS A 4 -51.91 -35.78 -51.15
CA LYS A 4 -51.85 -34.31 -51.08
C LYS A 4 -50.39 -33.86 -50.94
N PRO A 5 -49.98 -32.76 -51.57
CA PRO A 5 -48.62 -32.24 -51.44
C PRO A 5 -48.41 -31.56 -50.08
N HIS A 6 -47.26 -31.83 -49.45
CA HIS A 6 -46.82 -31.15 -48.23
C HIS A 6 -46.39 -29.72 -48.58
N GLN A 7 -47.08 -28.72 -48.01
CA GLN A 7 -46.62 -27.33 -48.04
C GLN A 7 -45.54 -27.13 -46.97
N ALA A 8 -44.34 -26.74 -47.39
CA ALA A 8 -43.28 -26.33 -46.48
C ALA A 8 -43.57 -24.91 -45.95
N ILE A 9 -43.68 -24.78 -44.62
CA ILE A 9 -43.85 -23.48 -43.96
C ILE A 9 -42.46 -22.87 -43.82
N HIS A 10 -42.18 -21.82 -44.60
CA HIS A 10 -40.97 -21.01 -44.43
C HIS A 10 -41.17 -20.02 -43.28
N TYR A 11 -40.52 -20.29 -42.14
CA TYR A 11 -40.45 -19.32 -41.04
C TYR A 11 -39.37 -18.29 -41.34
N PHE A 12 -39.79 -17.05 -41.62
CA PHE A 12 -38.90 -15.91 -41.76
C PHE A 12 -38.59 -15.36 -40.37
N PHE A 13 -37.44 -15.69 -39.80
CA PHE A 13 -36.95 -15.06 -38.56
C PHE A 13 -36.27 -13.73 -38.92
N PRO A 14 -36.82 -12.56 -38.54
CA PRO A 14 -36.12 -11.30 -38.75
C PRO A 14 -34.90 -11.27 -37.81
N LEU A 15 -33.71 -11.15 -38.40
CA LEU A 15 -32.48 -10.90 -37.65
C LEU A 15 -32.56 -9.48 -37.08
N VAL A 16 -33.02 -9.35 -35.84
CA VAL A 16 -32.94 -8.10 -35.08
C VAL A 16 -31.48 -7.93 -34.67
N MET A 17 -30.73 -7.16 -35.46
CA MET A 17 -29.41 -6.65 -35.05
C MET A 17 -29.63 -5.63 -33.93
N LEU A 18 -29.58 -6.10 -32.68
CA LEU A 18 -29.44 -5.23 -31.52
C LEU A 18 -28.05 -4.58 -31.63
N GLY A 19 -28.00 -3.37 -32.19
CA GLY A 19 -26.79 -2.55 -32.17
C GLY A 19 -26.44 -2.22 -30.73
N ALA A 20 -25.54 -2.99 -30.12
CA ALA A 20 -24.97 -2.66 -28.83
C ALA A 20 -24.12 -1.40 -29.04
N THR A 21 -24.70 -0.23 -28.74
CA THR A 21 -23.91 0.99 -28.56
C THR A 21 -23.03 0.76 -27.35
N LEU A 22 -21.74 0.52 -27.58
CA LEU A 22 -20.76 0.59 -26.51
C LEU A 22 -20.96 1.94 -25.80
N PRO A 23 -21.07 1.99 -24.46
CA PRO A 23 -21.11 3.26 -23.78
C PRO A 23 -19.86 4.04 -24.19
N ALA A 24 -20.05 5.20 -24.80
CA ALA A 24 -18.95 6.12 -25.04
C ALA A 24 -18.30 6.36 -23.67
N TYR A 25 -17.06 5.92 -23.49
CA TYR A 25 -16.29 6.26 -22.30
C TYR A 25 -16.17 7.78 -22.30
N ALA A 26 -16.92 8.43 -21.41
CA ALA A 26 -16.84 9.87 -21.26
C ALA A 26 -15.40 10.20 -20.84
N LYS A 27 -14.71 11.00 -21.65
CA LYS A 27 -13.35 11.46 -21.35
C LYS A 27 -13.37 12.16 -19.99
N GLU A 28 -12.79 11.51 -18.98
CA GLU A 28 -12.80 12.03 -17.61
C GLU A 28 -11.99 13.34 -17.57
N ASN A 29 -12.62 14.43 -17.14
CA ASN A 29 -11.94 15.72 -17.06
C ASN A 29 -11.07 15.78 -15.78
N LEU A 30 -9.81 15.40 -15.91
CA LEU A 30 -8.82 15.41 -14.83
C LEU A 30 -8.12 16.77 -14.64
N SER A 31 -8.58 17.85 -15.29
CA SER A 31 -7.91 19.16 -15.22
C SER A 31 -7.87 19.74 -13.80
N SER A 32 -8.87 19.45 -12.97
CA SER A 32 -8.95 19.86 -11.58
C SER A 32 -8.48 18.80 -10.58
N TRP A 33 -8.01 17.64 -11.06
CA TRP A 33 -7.62 16.53 -10.20
C TRP A 33 -6.43 16.92 -9.31
N LYS A 34 -6.53 16.54 -8.03
CA LYS A 34 -5.47 16.67 -7.03
C LYS A 34 -5.40 15.37 -6.23
N LEU A 35 -4.21 14.98 -5.83
CA LEU A 35 -4.05 13.86 -4.91
C LEU A 35 -4.79 14.19 -3.60
N PRO A 36 -5.76 13.37 -3.15
CA PRO A 36 -6.48 13.63 -1.92
C PRO A 36 -5.55 13.55 -0.70
N ALA A 37 -6.00 14.06 0.45
CA ALA A 37 -5.27 13.83 1.68
C ALA A 37 -5.30 12.33 2.06
N VAL A 38 -4.19 11.83 2.60
CA VAL A 38 -4.13 10.49 3.21
C VAL A 38 -5.15 10.42 4.34
N GLN A 39 -5.89 9.30 4.42
CA GLN A 39 -6.87 9.08 5.47
C GLN A 39 -6.17 8.82 6.81
N ILE A 40 -6.57 9.57 7.84
CA ILE A 40 -6.03 9.44 9.19
C ILE A 40 -7.12 8.80 10.09
N PRO A 41 -6.88 7.58 10.63
CA PRO A 41 -7.82 6.95 11.55
C PRO A 41 -8.00 7.76 12.83
N LYS A 42 -9.22 7.77 13.38
CA LYS A 42 -9.55 8.51 14.61
C LYS A 42 -8.78 8.00 15.83
N ASP A 43 -8.47 6.72 15.85
CA ASP A 43 -7.75 6.01 16.91
C ASP A 43 -6.21 6.05 16.72
N ASN A 44 -5.71 6.64 15.62
CA ASN A 44 -4.30 6.88 15.39
C ASN A 44 -4.00 8.25 14.75
N LEU A 45 -4.37 9.32 15.46
CA LEU A 45 -4.06 10.69 15.05
C LEU A 45 -2.55 10.93 14.91
N GLN A 46 -2.18 11.75 13.92
CA GLN A 46 -0.79 12.08 13.61
C GLN A 46 -0.25 13.16 14.55
N SER A 47 1.00 13.01 14.98
CA SER A 47 1.77 14.07 15.64
C SER A 47 3.22 13.97 15.20
N THR A 48 3.96 15.09 15.25
CA THR A 48 5.38 15.11 14.86
C THR A 48 6.21 14.12 15.67
N SER A 49 5.94 13.99 16.97
CA SER A 49 6.64 13.05 17.85
C SER A 49 6.31 11.58 17.52
N LYS A 50 5.06 11.27 17.20
CA LYS A 50 4.64 9.92 16.78
C LYS A 50 5.27 9.51 15.45
N ILE A 51 5.26 10.42 14.47
CA ILE A 51 5.89 10.21 13.16
C ILE A 51 7.40 10.01 13.31
N ALA A 52 8.07 10.81 14.15
CA ALA A 52 9.50 10.67 14.39
C ALA A 52 9.84 9.33 15.07
N LEU A 53 9.04 8.91 16.05
CA LEU A 53 9.18 7.60 16.69
C LEU A 53 8.97 6.45 15.68
N GLY A 54 7.92 6.53 14.86
CA GLY A 54 7.66 5.57 13.78
C GLY A 54 8.82 5.45 12.80
N LYS A 55 9.37 6.60 12.37
CA LYS A 55 10.57 6.64 11.53
C LYS A 55 11.73 5.95 12.21
N GLN A 56 11.96 6.20 13.50
CA GLN A 56 13.05 5.55 14.22
C GLN A 56 12.89 4.03 14.22
N LEU A 57 11.70 3.52 14.54
CA LEU A 57 11.39 2.08 14.58
C LEU A 57 11.59 1.40 13.22
N VAL A 58 11.12 2.01 12.14
CA VAL A 58 11.20 1.47 10.77
C VAL A 58 12.64 1.18 10.32
N PHE A 59 13.61 1.95 10.82
CA PHE A 59 15.04 1.77 10.52
C PHE A 59 15.79 1.05 11.65
N ASP A 60 15.11 0.62 12.71
CA ASP A 60 15.75 -0.01 13.87
C ASP A 60 15.89 -1.52 13.65
N MET A 61 17.13 -1.99 13.57
CA MET A 61 17.39 -3.41 13.37
C MET A 61 17.07 -4.25 14.61
N ARG A 62 16.98 -3.65 15.81
CA ARG A 62 16.67 -4.37 17.06
C ARG A 62 15.29 -5.03 17.05
N LEU A 63 14.43 -4.63 16.11
CA LEU A 63 13.13 -5.24 15.87
C LEU A 63 13.22 -6.64 15.24
N SER A 64 14.39 -7.11 14.78
CA SER A 64 14.57 -8.48 14.30
C SER A 64 15.24 -9.39 15.33
N LYS A 65 15.11 -10.70 15.13
CA LYS A 65 15.62 -11.76 16.03
C LYS A 65 17.08 -11.56 16.41
N ASN A 66 17.93 -11.36 15.41
CA ASN A 66 19.39 -11.24 15.53
C ASN A 66 19.90 -9.80 15.29
N GLU A 67 18.99 -8.83 15.33
CA GLU A 67 19.30 -7.41 15.18
C GLU A 67 20.01 -7.05 13.87
N SER A 68 19.80 -7.84 12.82
CA SER A 68 20.49 -7.70 11.53
C SER A 68 19.66 -7.01 10.44
N MET A 69 18.39 -6.71 10.70
CA MET A 69 17.53 -6.11 9.67
C MET A 69 16.36 -5.33 10.24
N SER A 70 15.86 -4.39 9.45
CA SER A 70 14.73 -3.53 9.76
C SER A 70 13.71 -3.56 8.62
N CYS A 71 12.58 -2.87 8.75
CA CYS A 71 11.62 -2.71 7.65
C CYS A 71 12.32 -2.12 6.40
N ALA A 72 13.23 -1.17 6.61
CA ALA A 72 14.01 -0.52 5.56
C ALA A 72 15.02 -1.45 4.85
N SER A 73 15.29 -2.65 5.37
CA SER A 73 16.13 -3.65 4.70
C SER A 73 15.44 -4.25 3.48
N CYS A 74 14.10 -4.41 3.52
CA CYS A 74 13.29 -4.91 2.41
C CYS A 74 12.64 -3.77 1.60
N HIS A 75 12.28 -2.67 2.28
CA HIS A 75 11.64 -1.49 1.71
C HIS A 75 12.64 -0.35 1.54
N LEU A 76 13.49 -0.45 0.53
CA LEU A 76 14.67 0.39 0.38
C LEU A 76 14.29 1.78 -0.14
N PRO A 77 14.61 2.88 0.55
CA PRO A 77 14.33 4.23 0.05
C PRO A 77 14.93 4.51 -1.34
N ALA A 78 16.14 3.98 -1.60
CA ALA A 78 16.82 4.11 -2.89
C ALA A 78 16.11 3.35 -4.04
N ALA A 79 15.30 2.34 -3.72
CA ALA A 79 14.50 1.57 -4.67
C ALA A 79 13.02 2.02 -4.66
N GLY A 80 12.76 3.29 -4.31
CA GLY A 80 11.41 3.82 -4.24
C GLY A 80 10.56 3.16 -3.15
N GLY A 81 11.17 2.63 -2.08
CA GLY A 81 10.48 2.01 -0.96
C GLY A 81 10.10 0.54 -1.14
N GLY A 82 10.53 -0.11 -2.23
CA GLY A 82 10.39 -1.55 -2.45
C GLY A 82 11.74 -2.27 -2.42
N SER A 83 11.78 -3.51 -2.90
CA SER A 83 13.03 -4.28 -3.04
C SER A 83 13.76 -3.98 -4.35
N LEU A 84 15.10 -4.06 -4.34
CA LEU A 84 15.98 -3.95 -5.52
C LEU A 84 15.94 -5.18 -6.42
N THR A 85 15.60 -6.33 -5.85
CA THR A 85 15.57 -7.63 -6.54
C THR A 85 14.13 -8.08 -6.75
N PRO A 86 13.84 -8.92 -7.76
CA PRO A 86 12.49 -9.46 -7.98
C PRO A 86 11.95 -10.27 -6.79
N ARG A 87 12.84 -10.80 -5.94
CA ARG A 87 12.52 -11.58 -4.74
C ARG A 87 13.23 -10.95 -3.55
N ALA A 88 12.48 -10.65 -2.49
CA ALA A 88 12.99 -10.07 -1.26
C ALA A 88 13.69 -11.13 -0.40
N PHE A 89 14.55 -10.67 0.51
CA PHE A 89 15.31 -11.51 1.44
C PHE A 89 15.03 -11.08 2.88
N GLY A 90 14.65 -12.03 3.70
CA GLY A 90 14.49 -11.87 5.14
C GLY A 90 15.52 -12.70 5.93
N HIS A 91 15.30 -12.83 7.23
CA HIS A 91 16.08 -13.66 8.14
C HIS A 91 16.12 -15.13 7.69
N GLY A 92 15.01 -15.64 7.15
CA GLY A 92 14.89 -17.01 6.64
C GLY A 92 15.44 -17.22 5.22
N GLY A 93 16.05 -16.19 4.62
CA GLY A 93 16.48 -16.21 3.23
C GLY A 93 15.45 -15.61 2.28
N GLU A 94 15.41 -16.12 1.05
CA GLU A 94 14.55 -15.58 -0.01
C GLU A 94 13.05 -15.82 0.25
N LEU A 95 12.21 -14.81 0.01
CA LEU A 95 10.77 -14.81 0.33
C LEU A 95 9.85 -15.19 -0.83
N GLY A 96 10.42 -15.56 -1.99
CA GLY A 96 9.67 -15.96 -3.20
C GLY A 96 8.79 -14.87 -3.83
N ARG A 97 8.85 -13.64 -3.31
CA ARG A 97 8.03 -12.50 -3.76
C ARG A 97 8.79 -11.19 -3.65
N TRP A 98 8.37 -10.21 -4.42
CA TRP A 98 8.88 -8.83 -4.31
C TRP A 98 8.32 -8.14 -3.06
N ALA A 99 9.12 -7.30 -2.40
CA ALA A 99 8.63 -6.41 -1.35
C ALA A 99 7.97 -5.17 -1.98
N PRO A 100 6.66 -4.93 -1.77
CA PRO A 100 5.95 -3.82 -2.37
C PRO A 100 6.51 -2.47 -1.93
N SER A 101 6.33 -1.43 -2.74
CA SER A 101 6.67 -0.08 -2.30
C SER A 101 5.75 0.36 -1.16
N TRP A 102 6.34 0.85 -0.06
CA TRP A 102 5.59 1.54 0.99
C TRP A 102 5.26 3.01 0.66
N ASN A 103 5.77 3.54 -0.47
CA ASN A 103 5.41 4.89 -0.88
C ASN A 103 3.95 4.88 -1.33
N ASN A 104 3.19 5.85 -0.86
CA ASN A 104 1.75 5.97 -1.05
C ASN A 104 0.92 4.85 -0.38
N SER A 105 1.51 4.01 0.49
CA SER A 105 0.77 2.92 1.17
C SER A 105 -0.39 3.42 2.03
N GLY A 106 -0.33 4.68 2.50
CA GLY A 106 -1.43 5.34 3.19
C GLY A 106 -2.71 5.54 2.36
N TYR A 107 -2.66 5.33 1.03
CA TYR A 107 -3.85 5.34 0.17
C TYR A 107 -4.38 3.94 -0.16
N TYR A 108 -3.67 2.87 0.21
CA TYR A 108 -4.11 1.52 -0.12
C TYR A 108 -5.31 1.13 0.77
N THR A 109 -6.29 0.47 0.17
CA THR A 109 -7.48 -0.06 0.86
C THR A 109 -7.23 -1.42 1.51
N SER A 110 -6.15 -2.10 1.12
CA SER A 110 -5.66 -3.34 1.70
C SER A 110 -4.14 -3.39 1.60
N GLN A 111 -3.51 -4.12 2.51
CA GLN A 111 -2.06 -4.28 2.61
C GLN A 111 -1.67 -5.73 2.34
N PHE A 112 -0.38 -5.93 1.99
CA PHE A 112 0.17 -7.17 1.45
C PHE A 112 -0.40 -7.57 0.08
N TRP A 113 0.33 -8.45 -0.61
CA TRP A 113 -0.05 -8.98 -1.92
C TRP A 113 -1.37 -9.75 -1.93
N ASP A 114 -1.69 -10.41 -0.82
CA ASP A 114 -2.93 -11.18 -0.62
C ASP A 114 -4.05 -10.34 0.03
N GLY A 115 -3.80 -9.06 0.31
CA GLY A 115 -4.79 -8.14 0.87
C GLY A 115 -5.22 -8.46 2.31
N ARG A 116 -4.51 -9.34 3.03
CA ARG A 116 -4.96 -9.89 4.33
C ARG A 116 -5.01 -8.89 5.49
N ALA A 117 -4.38 -7.72 5.34
CA ALA A 117 -4.41 -6.67 6.35
C ALA A 117 -5.20 -5.46 5.83
N ALA A 118 -6.17 -4.99 6.60
CA ALA A 118 -7.07 -3.91 6.21
C ALA A 118 -6.48 -2.51 6.47
N SER A 119 -5.39 -2.42 7.23
CA SER A 119 -4.76 -1.16 7.63
C SER A 119 -3.25 -1.27 7.74
N LEU A 120 -2.57 -0.12 7.81
CA LEU A 120 -1.12 -0.06 8.06
C LEU A 120 -0.78 -0.60 9.46
N GLU A 121 -1.61 -0.33 10.46
CA GLU A 121 -1.43 -0.84 11.82
C GLU A 121 -1.44 -2.38 11.85
N GLU A 122 -2.42 -3.00 11.18
CA GLU A 122 -2.51 -4.46 11.07
C GLU A 122 -1.33 -5.05 10.30
N GLN A 123 -0.89 -4.40 9.22
CA GLN A 123 0.20 -4.86 8.37
C GLN A 123 1.49 -5.06 9.16
N THR A 124 1.76 -4.25 10.19
CA THR A 124 2.97 -4.39 11.02
C THR A 124 3.10 -5.76 11.69
N GLY A 125 1.98 -6.47 11.91
CA GLY A 125 1.94 -7.73 12.66
C GLY A 125 2.10 -7.57 14.17
N CYS A 126 1.99 -6.35 14.69
CA CYS A 126 2.09 -6.08 16.13
C CYS A 126 0.76 -6.28 16.86
N LEU A 127 -0.37 -6.22 16.16
CA LEU A 127 -1.70 -6.37 16.75
C LEU A 127 -2.04 -7.85 16.95
N ALA A 128 -2.76 -8.16 18.03
CA ALA A 128 -3.18 -9.53 18.32
C ALA A 128 -4.00 -10.11 17.16
N GLY A 129 -3.68 -11.34 16.76
CA GLY A 129 -4.35 -12.02 15.63
C GLY A 129 -3.86 -11.63 14.25
N HIS A 130 -2.93 -10.67 14.14
CA HIS A 130 -2.34 -10.26 12.86
C HIS A 130 -0.89 -10.72 12.75
N MET A 131 -0.55 -11.36 11.63
CA MET A 131 0.83 -11.75 11.30
C MET A 131 1.43 -10.76 10.32
N GLY A 132 2.63 -10.27 10.62
CA GLY A 132 3.34 -9.29 9.81
C GLY A 132 4.85 -9.49 9.84
N PRO A 133 5.62 -8.54 9.27
CA PRO A 133 7.05 -8.71 9.01
C PRO A 133 7.88 -8.98 10.27
N ILE A 134 7.51 -8.38 11.40
CA ILE A 134 8.23 -8.54 12.67
C ILE A 134 8.22 -10.00 13.14
N THR A 135 7.05 -10.64 13.07
CA THR A 135 6.84 -12.00 13.60
C THR A 135 6.98 -13.11 12.57
N ALA A 136 6.92 -12.78 11.27
CA ALA A 136 7.07 -13.77 10.22
C ALA A 136 8.48 -14.42 10.24
N PRO A 137 8.58 -15.76 10.33
CA PRO A 137 9.88 -16.46 10.43
C PRO A 137 10.80 -16.25 9.22
N GLY A 138 10.21 -16.07 8.03
CA GLY A 138 10.95 -15.74 6.82
C GLY A 138 11.51 -14.33 6.82
N GLU A 139 10.91 -13.40 7.57
CA GLU A 139 11.18 -11.96 7.54
C GLU A 139 12.05 -11.52 8.72
N MET A 140 11.50 -10.97 9.81
CA MET A 140 12.32 -10.50 10.93
C MET A 140 12.41 -11.52 12.09
N ALA A 141 11.57 -12.56 12.06
CA ALA A 141 11.66 -13.78 12.85
C ALA A 141 11.71 -13.61 14.39
N THR A 142 11.14 -12.54 14.95
CA THR A 142 11.09 -12.32 16.42
C THR A 142 9.66 -12.48 16.96
N SER A 143 9.48 -12.32 18.27
CA SER A 143 8.15 -12.24 18.90
C SER A 143 7.87 -10.82 19.37
N MET A 144 6.59 -10.46 19.52
CA MET A 144 6.25 -9.13 20.06
C MET A 144 6.67 -8.98 21.51
N ASP A 145 6.69 -10.05 22.30
CA ASP A 145 7.17 -10.02 23.68
C ASP A 145 8.67 -9.69 23.75
N GLU A 146 9.47 -10.29 22.86
CA GLU A 146 10.91 -9.96 22.73
C GLU A 146 11.12 -8.51 22.33
N VAL A 147 10.39 -8.02 21.32
CA VAL A 147 10.49 -6.62 20.86
C VAL A 147 10.11 -5.65 21.97
N VAL A 148 8.99 -5.88 22.64
CA VAL A 148 8.51 -5.05 23.74
C VAL A 148 9.52 -5.03 24.89
N ALA A 149 10.09 -6.19 25.24
CA ALA A 149 11.13 -6.28 26.27
C ALA A 149 12.39 -5.50 25.87
N LYS A 150 12.89 -5.68 24.64
CA LYS A 150 14.06 -4.95 24.11
C LYS A 150 13.85 -3.44 24.14
N LEU A 151 12.71 -2.95 23.66
CA LEU A 151 12.43 -1.52 23.59
C LEU A 151 12.21 -0.92 25.00
N ASN A 152 11.56 -1.63 25.91
CA ASN A 152 11.42 -1.20 27.30
C ASN A 152 12.75 -1.20 28.07
N ALA A 153 13.72 -2.03 27.69
CA ALA A 153 15.06 -1.98 28.29
C ALA A 153 15.85 -0.71 27.92
N ILE A 154 15.39 0.09 26.96
CA ILE A 154 16.08 1.29 26.46
C ILE A 154 15.39 2.54 27.05
N PRO A 155 16.03 3.28 27.97
CA PRO A 155 15.41 4.42 28.65
C PRO A 155 14.88 5.49 27.69
N THR A 156 15.58 5.74 26.59
CA THR A 156 15.17 6.70 25.55
C THR A 156 13.86 6.27 24.88
N TYR A 157 13.69 4.98 24.56
CA TYR A 157 12.45 4.49 23.98
C TYR A 157 11.30 4.59 24.99
N LYS A 158 11.49 4.14 26.23
CA LYS A 158 10.47 4.31 27.27
C LYS A 158 9.99 5.75 27.37
N LYS A 159 10.91 6.71 27.39
CA LYS A 159 10.58 8.15 27.42
C LYS A 159 9.80 8.60 26.18
N GLN A 160 10.22 8.18 24.98
CA GLN A 160 9.54 8.53 23.73
C GLN A 160 8.11 7.95 23.68
N PHE A 161 7.93 6.68 24.05
CA PHE A 161 6.63 6.03 24.10
C PHE A 161 5.70 6.66 25.14
N ASN A 162 6.19 6.95 26.35
CA ASN A 162 5.41 7.65 27.37
C ASN A 162 4.99 9.05 26.88
N ASN A 163 5.86 9.78 26.18
CA ASN A 163 5.52 11.09 25.64
C ASN A 163 4.48 11.04 24.50
N VAL A 164 4.48 9.98 23.69
CA VAL A 164 3.57 9.86 22.53
C VAL A 164 2.24 9.20 22.89
N PHE A 165 2.27 8.20 23.77
CA PHE A 165 1.14 7.31 24.05
C PHE A 165 0.70 7.32 25.53
N GLY A 166 1.45 7.96 26.43
CA GLY A 166 1.13 7.99 27.86
C GLY A 166 1.41 6.67 28.59
N SER A 167 2.13 5.74 27.95
CA SER A 167 2.47 4.44 28.51
C SER A 167 3.89 4.01 28.13
N ASP A 168 4.37 2.97 28.81
CA ASP A 168 5.51 2.18 28.35
C ASP A 168 5.23 1.52 26.98
N VAL A 169 6.25 0.88 26.41
CA VAL A 169 6.16 0.30 25.07
C VAL A 169 5.15 -0.85 25.06
N THR A 170 4.21 -0.83 24.12
CA THR A 170 3.23 -1.90 23.87
C THR A 170 3.21 -2.27 22.39
N PRO A 171 2.73 -3.47 22.01
CA PRO A 171 2.60 -3.85 20.60
C PRO A 171 1.74 -2.87 19.80
N GLU A 172 0.61 -2.42 20.38
CA GLU A 172 -0.28 -1.44 19.76
C GLU A 172 0.41 -0.09 19.51
N ALA A 173 1.19 0.39 20.48
CA ALA A 173 1.92 1.64 20.33
C ALA A 173 3.00 1.55 19.24
N ILE A 174 3.68 0.40 19.11
CA ILE A 174 4.63 0.15 18.02
C ILE A 174 3.91 0.20 16.67
N ALA A 175 2.80 -0.54 16.53
CA ALA A 175 1.98 -0.58 15.32
C ALA A 175 1.57 0.84 14.88
N LYS A 176 1.02 1.61 15.82
CA LYS A 176 0.51 2.97 15.59
C LYS A 176 1.62 3.95 15.24
N ALA A 177 2.80 3.84 15.85
CA ALA A 177 3.94 4.68 15.52
C ALA A 177 4.45 4.41 14.10
N ILE A 178 4.69 3.15 13.74
CA ILE A 178 5.13 2.74 12.39
C ILE A 178 4.14 3.22 11.33
N ALA A 179 2.85 2.90 11.52
CA ALA A 179 1.79 3.30 10.60
C ALA A 179 1.65 4.83 10.47
N ALA A 180 1.98 5.60 11.52
CA ALA A 180 2.00 7.05 11.44
C ALA A 180 3.12 7.56 10.52
N PHE A 181 4.32 6.98 10.62
CA PHE A 181 5.40 7.31 9.70
C PHE A 181 5.09 6.93 8.25
N GLU A 182 4.57 5.73 8.01
CA GLU A 182 4.25 5.26 6.66
C GLU A 182 3.24 6.14 5.94
N ARG A 183 2.25 6.68 6.66
CA ARG A 183 1.29 7.67 6.10
C ARG A 183 1.94 8.95 5.60
N THR A 184 3.16 9.26 6.03
CA THR A 184 3.90 10.44 5.55
C THR A 184 4.63 10.20 4.24
N LEU A 185 4.79 8.94 3.82
CA LEU A 185 5.51 8.54 2.62
C LEU A 185 4.68 8.78 1.36
N VAL A 186 4.40 10.05 1.05
CA VAL A 186 3.56 10.45 -0.10
C VAL A 186 4.42 11.05 -1.20
N ALA A 187 4.32 10.49 -2.41
CA ALA A 187 4.90 11.07 -3.61
C ALA A 187 4.08 12.30 -4.05
N ARG A 188 4.70 13.49 -4.05
CA ARG A 188 4.00 14.78 -4.29
C ARG A 188 4.47 15.55 -5.52
N LYS A 189 5.38 14.99 -6.31
CA LYS A 189 6.04 15.69 -7.42
C LYS A 189 6.16 14.85 -8.70
N ALA A 190 5.33 13.82 -8.87
CA ALA A 190 5.29 13.07 -10.12
C ALA A 190 5.00 14.02 -11.30
N PRO A 191 5.50 13.75 -12.52
CA PRO A 191 5.25 14.58 -13.70
C PRO A 191 3.75 14.90 -13.91
N PHE A 192 2.88 13.90 -13.73
CA PHE A 192 1.43 14.08 -13.78
C PHE A 192 0.91 15.10 -12.76
N GLN A 193 1.37 15.03 -11.50
CA GLN A 193 0.98 15.98 -10.46
C GLN A 193 1.48 17.39 -10.76
N ARG A 194 2.71 17.54 -11.26
CA ARG A 194 3.28 18.84 -11.64
C ARG A 194 2.50 19.48 -12.78
N LEU A 195 2.14 18.68 -13.78
CA LEU A 195 1.33 19.10 -14.91
C LEU A 195 -0.06 19.57 -14.46
N ARG A 196 -0.74 18.82 -13.58
CA ARG A 196 -2.06 19.25 -13.05
C ARG A 196 -2.00 20.47 -12.13
N LEU A 197 -0.86 20.72 -11.47
CA LEU A 197 -0.64 21.94 -10.68
C LEU A 197 -0.22 23.15 -11.53
N GLY A 198 -0.14 23.03 -12.86
CA GLY A 198 0.30 24.10 -13.77
C GLY A 198 1.80 24.43 -13.64
N ARG A 199 2.61 23.52 -13.07
CA ARG A 199 4.03 23.72 -12.74
C ARG A 199 4.99 23.06 -13.75
N ASP A 200 4.47 22.58 -14.88
CA ASP A 200 5.29 22.11 -15.99
C ASP A 200 4.52 22.22 -17.32
N ARG A 201 4.97 23.13 -18.20
CA ARG A 201 4.44 23.25 -19.56
C ARG A 201 5.19 22.35 -20.55
N GLU A 202 6.41 21.90 -20.24
CA GLU A 202 7.23 21.08 -21.16
C GLU A 202 7.00 19.58 -21.00
N ALA A 203 6.85 19.07 -19.77
CA ALA A 203 6.35 17.70 -19.56
C ALA A 203 4.90 17.48 -20.06
N SER A 204 4.25 18.56 -20.52
CA SER A 204 2.87 18.54 -20.96
C SER A 204 2.69 17.88 -22.33
N HIS A 205 3.65 17.96 -23.26
CA HIS A 205 3.35 17.58 -24.64
C HIS A 205 3.18 16.06 -24.81
N ASP A 206 4.14 15.26 -24.33
CA ASP A 206 4.06 13.80 -24.42
C ASP A 206 3.06 13.20 -23.42
N LEU A 207 2.96 13.76 -22.21
CA LEU A 207 2.00 13.26 -21.22
C LEU A 207 0.56 13.62 -21.60
N ASN A 208 0.30 14.81 -22.16
CA ASN A 208 -1.02 15.11 -22.70
C ASN A 208 -1.33 14.23 -23.92
N ARG A 209 -0.35 13.96 -24.81
CA ARG A 209 -0.54 13.01 -25.92
C ARG A 209 -0.97 11.62 -25.43
N LEU A 210 -0.25 11.04 -24.47
CA LEU A 210 -0.61 9.73 -23.90
C LEU A 210 -1.99 9.73 -23.21
N LEU A 211 -2.36 10.82 -22.54
CA LEU A 211 -3.68 10.96 -21.92
C LEU A 211 -4.80 11.21 -22.96
N ASP A 212 -4.46 11.77 -24.12
CA ASP A 212 -5.41 12.02 -25.21
C ASP A 212 -5.59 10.80 -26.13
N GLU A 213 -4.58 9.94 -26.27
CA GLU A 213 -4.56 8.73 -27.12
C GLU A 213 -5.06 7.46 -26.41
N SER A 214 -5.19 7.45 -25.08
CA SER A 214 -5.64 6.29 -24.30
C SER A 214 -7.15 6.24 -24.05
N GLY A 215 -7.92 7.10 -24.73
CA GLY A 215 -9.39 7.20 -24.65
C GLY A 215 -10.09 6.75 -25.92
#